data_AF-A0A8H4PQP6-F1
#
_entry.id   AF-A0A8H4PQP6-F1
#
_cell.length_a   1.000
_cell.length_b   1.000
_cell.length_c   1.000
_cell.angle_alpha   90.00
_cell.angle_beta   90.00
_cell.angle_gamma   90.00
#
_symmetry.space_group_name_H-M   'P 1'
#
loop_
_entity.id
_entity.type
_entity.pdbx_description
1 polymer ?
#
loop_
_entity_poly.entity_id
_entity_poly.type
_entity_poly.pdbx_seq_one_letter_code
_entity_poly.pdbx_strand_id
1 'polypeptide(L)'
;MLDDMELPRDPGWPLEASTWAAGLMEQNSAKAAIVAALDTDTPIAEALPMELPSAHRLELVSAVLLLFLASLTDGLVPPPLWAKLSTSLPSLTALPCTAWPGVRSQVLDILATAPNHNIAFVFLTATVSRVSAELSPGTLQGSGPTGLSRRLNFRRGDEDGSKKRRARERRYAEILGPLAFRGNDKDKVLKDKGRTVIEMFLSRE
;
A
#
# COMPACT_ATOMS: atom_id res chain seq x y z
N MET A 1 -4.63 19.32 17.50
CA MET A 1 -5.09 18.22 18.38
C MET A 1 -4.93 16.91 17.63
N LEU A 2 -3.71 16.39 17.58
CA LEU A 2 -3.39 15.01 17.18
C LEU A 2 -2.55 14.31 18.26
N ASP A 3 -2.24 15.00 19.36
CA ASP A 3 -1.19 14.64 20.31
C ASP A 3 -1.55 13.43 21.19
N ASP A 4 -2.85 13.08 21.29
CA ASP A 4 -3.34 11.93 22.06
C ASP A 4 -3.82 10.76 21.18
N MET A 5 -3.62 10.82 19.86
CA MET A 5 -4.10 9.77 18.95
C MET A 5 -3.08 8.65 18.80
N GLU A 6 -3.32 7.51 19.46
CA GLU A 6 -2.53 6.30 19.26
C GLU A 6 -2.97 5.57 17.98
N LEU A 7 -2.05 5.43 17.02
CA LEU A 7 -2.28 4.65 15.81
C LEU A 7 -2.03 3.15 16.04
N PRO A 8 -2.82 2.25 15.42
CA PRO A 8 -2.56 0.82 15.44
C PRO A 8 -1.16 0.49 14.92
N ARG A 9 -0.45 -0.35 15.66
CA ARG A 9 0.95 -0.71 15.38
C ARG A 9 1.08 -1.94 14.49
N ASP A 10 -0.03 -2.62 14.20
CA ASP A 10 -0.06 -3.80 13.34
C ASP A 10 0.48 -3.48 11.94
N PRO A 11 1.34 -4.34 11.38
CA PRO A 11 1.93 -4.12 10.06
C PRO A 11 0.89 -4.20 8.94
N GLY A 12 -0.25 -4.84 9.17
CA GLY A 12 -1.35 -4.93 8.20
C GLY A 12 -2.26 -3.71 8.17
N TRP A 13 -2.35 -2.96 9.27
CA TRP A 13 -3.17 -1.76 9.34
C TRP A 13 -2.66 -0.69 8.36
N PRO A 14 -3.48 0.07 7.62
CA PRO A 14 -4.94 0.06 7.57
C PRO A 14 -5.50 -0.84 6.45
N LEU A 15 -4.67 -1.63 5.75
CA LEU A 15 -5.10 -2.46 4.63
C LEU A 15 -5.63 -3.83 5.05
N GLU A 16 -5.41 -4.24 6.29
CA GLU A 16 -5.83 -5.54 6.78
C GLU A 16 -7.04 -5.42 7.70
N ALA A 17 -8.16 -6.02 7.27
CA ALA A 17 -9.41 -5.87 7.99
C ALA A 17 -9.44 -6.47 9.40
N SER A 18 -8.58 -7.45 9.68
CA SER A 18 -8.40 -8.04 11.01
C SER A 18 -7.76 -7.08 12.03
N THR A 19 -7.14 -5.99 11.54
CA THR A 19 -6.46 -4.99 12.36
C THR A 19 -7.30 -3.74 12.63
N TRP A 20 -8.51 -3.68 12.08
CA TRP A 20 -9.40 -2.52 12.22
C TRP A 20 -10.10 -2.50 13.58
N ALA A 21 -10.52 -1.31 13.98
CA ALA A 21 -11.37 -1.16 15.16
C ALA A 21 -12.70 -1.91 14.99
N ALA A 22 -13.22 -2.45 16.09
CA ALA A 22 -14.50 -3.15 16.10
C ALA A 22 -15.63 -2.25 15.57
N GLY A 23 -16.50 -2.80 14.72
CA GLY A 23 -17.64 -2.09 14.13
C GLY A 23 -17.38 -1.49 12.74
N LEU A 24 -16.14 -1.38 12.26
CA LEU A 24 -15.88 -0.87 10.90
C LEU A 24 -16.39 -1.81 9.79
N MET A 25 -16.44 -3.11 10.08
CA MET A 25 -17.07 -4.13 9.24
C MET A 25 -18.57 -3.86 9.04
N GLU A 26 -19.22 -3.23 10.02
CA GLU A 26 -20.65 -2.95 10.04
C GLU A 26 -20.98 -1.58 9.42
N GLN A 27 -19.98 -0.74 9.13
CA GLN A 27 -20.12 0.59 8.52
C GLN A 27 -20.37 0.55 7.00
N ASN A 28 -21.27 -0.30 6.54
CA ASN A 28 -21.62 -0.43 5.13
C ASN A 28 -22.25 0.86 4.57
N SER A 29 -22.99 1.61 5.39
CA SER A 29 -23.55 2.91 5.00
C SER A 29 -22.47 3.94 4.67
N ALA A 30 -21.42 4.03 5.48
CA ALA A 30 -20.31 4.96 5.24
C ALA A 30 -19.50 4.55 3.99
N LYS A 31 -19.23 3.25 3.81
CA LYS A 31 -18.60 2.74 2.58
C LYS A 31 -19.43 3.04 1.34
N ALA A 32 -20.75 2.83 1.41
CA ALA A 32 -21.67 3.14 0.31
C ALA A 32 -21.69 4.65 -0.01
N ALA A 33 -21.64 5.52 1.00
CA ALA A 33 -21.55 6.96 0.81
C ALA A 33 -20.25 7.37 0.09
N ILE A 34 -19.11 6.78 0.46
CA ILE A 34 -17.83 7.02 -0.21
C ILE A 34 -17.87 6.52 -1.67
N VAL A 35 -18.45 5.34 -1.92
CA VAL A 35 -18.61 4.81 -3.29
C VAL A 35 -19.52 5.72 -4.11
N ALA A 36 -20.67 6.13 -3.58
CA ALA A 36 -21.56 7.07 -4.25
C ALA A 36 -20.86 8.42 -4.54
N ALA A 37 -19.99 8.88 -3.64
CA ALA A 37 -19.21 10.08 -3.87
C ALA A 37 -18.24 9.93 -5.04
N LEU A 38 -17.53 8.79 -5.12
CA LEU A 38 -16.68 8.46 -6.26
C LEU A 38 -17.46 8.35 -7.57
N ASP A 39 -18.65 7.75 -7.56
CA ASP A 39 -19.50 7.58 -8.74
C ASP A 39 -20.09 8.91 -9.25
N THR A 40 -20.25 9.88 -8.36
CA THR A 40 -20.85 11.20 -8.65
C THR A 40 -19.84 12.33 -8.76
N ASP A 41 -18.54 12.02 -8.72
CA ASP A 41 -17.44 13.00 -8.72
C ASP A 41 -17.55 14.05 -7.58
N THR A 42 -18.01 13.63 -6.40
CA THR A 42 -18.05 14.48 -5.22
C THR A 42 -16.84 14.22 -4.30
N PRO A 43 -16.36 15.22 -3.55
CA PRO A 43 -15.19 15.05 -2.69
C PRO A 43 -15.43 13.98 -1.61
N ILE A 44 -14.53 12.99 -1.51
CA ILE A 44 -14.59 11.93 -0.47
C ILE A 44 -14.67 12.51 0.95
N ALA A 45 -14.06 13.67 1.17
CA ALA A 45 -14.08 14.36 2.47
C ALA A 45 -15.51 14.73 2.92
N GLU A 46 -16.43 14.99 1.98
CA GLU A 46 -17.84 15.31 2.27
C GLU A 46 -18.67 14.06 2.59
N ALA A 47 -18.25 12.89 2.07
CA ALA A 47 -18.89 11.61 2.35
C ALA A 47 -18.45 10.96 3.68
N LEU A 48 -17.35 11.44 4.27
CA LEU A 48 -16.83 10.91 5.52
C LEU A 48 -17.57 11.52 6.74
N PRO A 49 -18.05 10.69 7.68
CA PRO A 49 -18.65 11.18 8.92
C PRO A 49 -17.68 12.10 9.69
N MET A 50 -18.12 13.32 10.01
CA MET A 50 -17.29 14.32 10.69
C MET A 50 -16.88 13.88 12.11
N GLU A 51 -17.70 13.06 12.76
CA GLU A 51 -17.47 12.55 14.12
C GLU A 51 -16.38 11.46 14.17
N LEU A 52 -15.97 10.89 13.03
CA LEU A 52 -15.02 9.76 13.03
C LEU A 52 -13.58 10.20 13.31
N PRO A 53 -12.85 9.50 14.20
CA PRO A 53 -11.42 9.70 14.38
C PRO A 53 -10.63 9.46 13.08
N SER A 54 -9.52 10.17 12.90
CA SER A 54 -8.71 10.09 11.67
C SER A 54 -8.23 8.67 11.34
N ALA A 55 -7.89 7.86 12.36
CA ALA A 55 -7.54 6.46 12.17
C ALA A 55 -8.68 5.65 11.50
N HIS A 56 -9.92 5.83 11.98
CA HIS A 56 -11.09 5.13 11.43
C HIS A 56 -11.44 5.62 10.02
N ARG A 57 -11.24 6.92 9.74
CA ARG A 57 -11.40 7.45 8.37
C ARG A 57 -10.42 6.79 7.40
N LEU A 58 -9.16 6.60 7.83
CA LEU A 58 -8.16 5.92 7.01
C LEU A 58 -8.51 4.44 6.79
N GLU A 59 -9.03 3.75 7.81
CA GLU A 59 -9.53 2.38 7.65
C GLU A 59 -10.71 2.30 6.66
N LEU A 60 -11.67 3.24 6.73
CA LEU A 60 -12.80 3.29 5.77
C LEU A 60 -12.33 3.50 4.33
N VAL A 61 -11.48 4.48 4.10
CA VAL A 61 -10.94 4.77 2.76
C VAL A 61 -10.12 3.59 2.26
N SER A 62 -9.34 2.94 3.13
CA SER A 62 -8.60 1.72 2.81
C SER A 62 -9.54 0.56 2.45
N ALA A 63 -10.64 0.39 3.18
CA ALA A 63 -11.65 -0.62 2.88
C ALA A 63 -12.28 -0.41 1.50
N VAL A 64 -12.61 0.83 1.15
CA VAL A 64 -13.18 1.16 -0.17
C VAL A 64 -12.14 1.00 -1.29
N LEU A 65 -10.88 1.36 -1.06
CA LEU A 65 -9.80 1.10 -2.01
C LEU A 65 -9.65 -0.41 -2.30
N LEU A 66 -9.65 -1.24 -1.25
CA LEU A 66 -9.55 -2.69 -1.42
C LEU A 66 -10.78 -3.27 -2.10
N LEU A 67 -11.98 -2.76 -1.79
CA LEU A 67 -13.22 -3.11 -2.47
C LEU A 67 -13.15 -2.77 -3.97
N PHE A 68 -12.66 -1.58 -4.31
CA PHE A 68 -12.44 -1.17 -5.69
C PHE A 68 -11.45 -2.07 -6.42
N LEU A 69 -10.28 -2.36 -5.81
CA LEU A 69 -9.31 -3.27 -6.42
C LEU A 69 -9.87 -4.70 -6.58
N ALA A 70 -10.67 -5.16 -5.63
CA ALA A 70 -11.33 -6.46 -5.69
C ALA A 70 -12.46 -6.51 -6.74
N SER A 71 -13.07 -5.38 -7.09
CA SER A 71 -14.13 -5.34 -8.11
C SER A 71 -13.60 -5.34 -9.55
N LEU A 72 -12.31 -5.01 -9.76
CA LEU A 72 -11.66 -5.07 -11.07
C LEU A 72 -11.68 -6.51 -11.62
N THR A 73 -12.34 -6.73 -12.76
CA THR A 73 -12.53 -8.07 -13.36
C THR A 73 -11.23 -8.81 -13.62
N ASP A 74 -10.22 -8.10 -14.12
CA ASP A 74 -8.92 -8.65 -14.53
C ASP A 74 -7.79 -8.27 -13.56
N GLY A 75 -8.11 -7.59 -12.46
CA GLY A 75 -7.13 -6.95 -11.58
C GLY A 75 -6.51 -5.70 -12.20
N LEU A 76 -5.59 -5.09 -11.46
CA LEU A 76 -4.89 -3.87 -11.90
C LEU A 76 -3.93 -4.14 -13.06
N VAL A 77 -3.27 -5.30 -13.04
CA VAL A 77 -2.38 -5.80 -14.10
C VAL A 77 -3.07 -6.99 -14.78
N PRO A 78 -3.60 -6.80 -16.00
CA PRO A 78 -4.39 -7.83 -16.67
C PRO A 78 -3.57 -9.11 -16.95
N PRO A 79 -4.23 -10.28 -17.07
CA PRO A 79 -3.58 -11.56 -17.37
C PRO A 79 -2.57 -11.54 -18.54
N PRO A 80 -2.84 -10.93 -19.72
CA PRO A 80 -1.85 -10.91 -20.81
C PRO A 80 -0.59 -10.11 -20.46
N LEU A 81 -0.72 -9.04 -19.66
CA LEU A 81 0.40 -8.23 -19.20
C LEU A 81 1.20 -8.97 -18.12
N TRP A 82 0.50 -9.67 -17.23
CA TRP A 82 1.11 -10.51 -16.22
C TRP A 82 1.86 -11.71 -16.80
N ALA A 83 1.34 -12.33 -17.87
CA ALA A 83 2.03 -13.38 -18.59
C ALA A 83 3.35 -12.88 -19.20
N LYS A 84 3.34 -11.70 -19.83
CA LYS A 84 4.56 -11.07 -20.36
C LYS A 84 5.61 -10.81 -19.27
N LEU A 85 5.19 -10.27 -18.13
CA LEU A 85 6.06 -10.07 -16.95
C LEU A 85 6.64 -11.39 -16.44
N SER A 86 5.80 -12.43 -16.35
CA SER A 86 6.22 -13.74 -15.86
C SER A 86 7.23 -14.43 -16.77
N THR A 87 7.11 -14.22 -18.09
CA THR A 87 8.05 -14.73 -19.10
C THR A 87 9.36 -13.94 -19.12
N SER A 88 9.32 -12.61 -18.99
CA SER A 88 10.53 -11.78 -19.00
C SER A 88 11.33 -11.87 -17.69
N LEU A 89 10.65 -12.18 -16.58
CA LEU A 89 11.21 -12.24 -15.22
C LEU A 89 10.95 -13.62 -14.57
N PRO A 90 11.51 -14.72 -15.11
CA PRO A 90 11.19 -16.07 -14.64
C PRO A 90 11.62 -16.33 -13.20
N SER A 91 12.75 -15.76 -12.76
CA SER A 91 13.40 -15.96 -11.46
C SER A 91 13.13 -14.84 -10.45
N LEU A 92 12.07 -14.05 -10.64
CA LEU A 92 11.77 -12.85 -9.87
C LEU A 92 11.81 -13.03 -8.33
N THR A 93 11.32 -14.16 -7.82
CA THR A 93 11.27 -14.46 -6.39
C THR A 93 12.61 -14.87 -5.77
N ALA A 94 13.61 -15.21 -6.60
CA ALA A 94 14.94 -15.63 -6.16
C ALA A 94 15.97 -14.49 -6.21
N LEU A 95 15.62 -13.33 -6.75
CA LEU A 95 16.54 -12.21 -6.92
C LEU A 95 16.82 -11.49 -5.59
N PRO A 96 18.09 -11.12 -5.32
CA PRO A 96 18.42 -10.32 -4.15
C PRO A 96 17.85 -8.90 -4.27
N CYS A 97 17.59 -8.24 -3.14
CA CYS A 97 17.07 -6.88 -3.10
C CYS A 97 17.95 -5.86 -3.86
N THR A 98 19.25 -6.11 -3.97
CA THR A 98 20.18 -5.28 -4.74
C THR A 98 19.90 -5.25 -6.24
N ALA A 99 19.20 -6.27 -6.78
CA ALA A 99 18.81 -6.34 -8.18
C ALA A 99 17.45 -5.66 -8.46
N TRP A 100 16.68 -5.33 -7.42
CA TRP A 100 15.33 -4.76 -7.55
C TRP A 100 15.26 -3.47 -8.39
N PRO A 101 16.21 -2.53 -8.34
CA PRO A 101 16.10 -1.29 -9.11
C PRO A 101 16.05 -1.55 -10.63
N GLY A 102 16.90 -2.47 -11.12
CA GLY A 102 16.90 -2.89 -12.52
C GLY A 102 15.62 -3.63 -12.91
N VAL A 103 15.13 -4.51 -12.02
CA VAL A 103 13.87 -5.24 -12.24
C VAL A 103 12.67 -4.29 -12.27
N ARG A 104 12.62 -3.27 -11.40
CA ARG A 104 11.56 -2.24 -11.41
C ARG A 104 11.52 -1.53 -12.76
N SER A 105 12.67 -1.14 -13.31
CA SER A 105 12.74 -0.51 -14.65
C SER A 105 12.12 -1.43 -15.70
N GLN A 106 12.52 -2.71 -15.71
CA GLN A 106 11.99 -3.69 -16.66
C GLN A 106 10.48 -3.93 -16.50
N VAL A 107 9.96 -3.94 -15.27
CA VAL A 107 8.52 -4.02 -15.01
C VAL A 107 7.81 -2.81 -15.60
N LEU A 108 8.31 -1.60 -15.35
CA LEU A 108 7.73 -0.36 -15.87
C LEU A 108 7.77 -0.30 -17.40
N ASP A 109 8.84 -0.78 -18.03
CA ASP A 109 8.96 -0.85 -19.50
C ASP A 109 7.89 -1.75 -20.11
N ILE A 110 7.58 -2.88 -19.46
CA ILE A 110 6.52 -3.79 -19.89
C ILE A 110 5.14 -3.17 -19.66
N LEU A 111 4.91 -2.58 -18.48
CA LEU A 111 3.65 -1.91 -18.16
C LEU A 111 3.40 -0.72 -19.09
N ALA A 112 4.43 -0.03 -19.59
CA ALA A 112 4.30 1.08 -20.53
C ALA A 112 3.59 0.69 -21.85
N THR A 113 3.55 -0.61 -22.19
CA THR A 113 2.74 -1.11 -23.31
C THR A 113 1.22 -1.00 -23.08
N ALA A 114 0.80 -0.71 -21.84
CA ALA A 114 -0.58 -0.51 -21.42
C ALA A 114 -0.69 0.73 -20.48
N PRO A 115 -0.68 1.96 -21.03
CA PRO A 115 -0.47 3.19 -20.26
C PRO A 115 -1.42 3.39 -19.07
N ASN A 116 -2.70 3.03 -19.23
CA ASN A 116 -3.71 3.16 -18.16
C ASN A 116 -3.41 2.24 -16.96
N HIS A 117 -2.92 1.03 -17.22
CA HIS A 117 -2.52 0.09 -16.16
C HIS A 117 -1.20 0.51 -15.53
N ASN A 118 -0.26 1.02 -16.33
CA ASN A 118 1.00 1.54 -15.81
C ASN A 118 0.78 2.69 -14.83
N ILE A 119 0.03 3.72 -15.24
CA ILE A 119 -0.18 4.90 -14.41
C ILE A 119 -0.93 4.54 -13.13
N ALA A 120 -1.95 3.68 -13.20
CA ALA A 120 -2.68 3.22 -12.03
C ALA A 120 -1.81 2.38 -11.07
N PHE A 121 -0.94 1.51 -11.60
CA PHE A 121 0.03 0.73 -10.81
C PHE A 121 1.04 1.62 -10.10
N VAL A 122 1.60 2.60 -10.80
CA VAL A 122 2.54 3.57 -10.22
C VAL A 122 1.86 4.39 -9.13
N PHE A 123 0.66 4.92 -9.38
CA PHE A 123 -0.08 5.68 -8.37
C PHE A 123 -0.41 4.85 -7.14
N LEU A 124 -0.91 3.61 -7.31
CA LEU A 124 -1.21 2.74 -6.19
C LEU A 124 0.03 2.47 -5.34
N THR A 125 1.12 2.02 -5.98
CA THR A 125 2.34 1.63 -5.25
C THR A 125 3.05 2.83 -4.61
N ALA A 126 3.09 3.99 -5.27
CA ALA A 126 3.61 5.22 -4.69
C ALA A 126 2.78 5.69 -3.49
N THR A 127 1.45 5.63 -3.60
CA THR A 127 0.52 6.02 -2.52
C THR A 127 0.70 5.11 -1.31
N VAL A 128 0.72 3.80 -1.52
CA VAL A 128 0.88 2.82 -0.44
C VAL A 128 2.28 2.87 0.18
N SER A 129 3.33 3.12 -0.62
CA SER A 129 4.69 3.35 -0.11
C SER A 129 4.74 4.59 0.79
N ARG A 130 4.07 5.68 0.39
CA ARG A 130 3.95 6.89 1.20
C ARG A 130 3.19 6.63 2.50
N VAL A 131 2.05 5.94 2.46
CA VAL A 131 1.31 5.54 3.65
C VAL A 131 2.18 4.71 4.59
N SER A 132 2.94 3.73 4.07
CA SER A 132 3.86 2.92 4.88
C SER A 132 4.93 3.78 5.57
N ALA A 133 5.48 4.78 4.88
CA ALA A 133 6.49 5.68 5.42
C ALA A 133 5.94 6.63 6.48
N GLU A 134 4.74 7.20 6.27
CA GLU A 134 4.08 8.10 7.22
C GLU A 134 3.62 7.38 8.50
N LEU A 135 3.28 6.09 8.39
CA LEU A 135 2.86 5.26 9.53
C LEU A 135 4.02 4.56 10.27
N SER A 136 5.25 4.67 9.76
CA SER A 136 6.41 4.08 10.41
C SER A 136 7.01 5.06 11.43
N PRO A 137 7.28 4.65 12.69
CA PRO A 137 7.65 5.55 13.80
C PRO A 137 9.03 6.24 13.69
N GLY A 138 9.60 6.35 12.48
CA GLY A 138 10.88 7.00 12.20
C GLY A 138 10.80 8.29 11.37
N THR A 139 9.62 8.68 10.86
CA THR A 139 9.47 9.87 9.97
C THR A 139 9.21 11.19 10.71
N LEU A 140 9.23 11.22 12.04
CA LEU A 140 9.24 12.47 12.83
C LEU A 140 10.62 13.19 12.85
N GLN A 141 11.40 13.11 11.78
CA GLN A 141 12.55 13.99 11.57
C GLN A 141 12.47 14.59 10.16
N GLY A 142 11.95 15.82 10.07
CA GLY A 142 12.02 16.56 8.80
C GLY A 142 11.21 17.85 8.65
N SER A 143 10.33 18.24 9.58
CA SER A 143 9.54 19.47 9.42
C SER A 143 9.30 20.24 10.73
N GLY A 144 10.34 20.38 11.55
CA GLY A 144 10.39 21.39 12.61
C GLY A 144 11.20 22.61 12.12
N PRO A 145 10.78 23.85 12.42
CA PRO A 145 11.50 25.04 11.98
C PRO A 145 12.90 25.08 12.61
N THR A 146 13.88 25.49 11.80
CA THR A 146 15.28 25.69 12.16
C THR A 146 15.42 26.54 13.42
N GLY A 147 15.72 25.88 14.55
CA GLY A 147 15.97 26.53 15.83
C GLY A 147 16.94 25.70 16.65
N LEU A 148 18.22 26.05 16.54
CA LEU A 148 19.35 25.71 17.41
C LEU A 148 18.99 24.90 18.68
N SER A 149 19.13 23.57 18.63
CA SER A 149 19.35 22.81 19.85
C SER A 149 20.34 21.67 19.65
N ARG A 150 21.35 21.70 20.50
CA ARG A 150 22.65 21.04 20.34
C ARG A 150 22.62 19.75 21.16
N ARG A 151 22.84 18.61 20.48
CA ARG A 151 23.31 17.30 20.98
C ARG A 151 22.49 16.60 22.09
N LEU A 152 22.06 15.36 21.82
CA LEU A 152 22.64 14.13 22.39
C LEU A 152 21.96 12.87 21.78
N ASN A 153 22.80 11.99 21.24
CA ASN A 153 22.62 10.59 20.84
C ASN A 153 21.22 9.93 20.87
N PHE A 154 20.72 9.56 19.68
CA PHE A 154 19.87 8.39 19.47
C PHE A 154 20.30 7.63 18.21
N ARG A 155 21.26 6.70 18.36
CA ARG A 155 21.65 5.76 17.28
C ARG A 155 21.05 4.35 17.46
N ARG A 156 20.09 4.18 18.38
CA ARG A 156 19.50 2.86 18.73
C ARG A 156 18.05 2.66 18.28
N GLY A 157 17.39 3.67 17.72
CA GLY A 157 15.98 3.61 17.29
C GLY A 157 15.74 3.33 15.81
N ASP A 158 16.77 3.50 14.96
CA ASP A 158 16.61 3.48 13.50
C ASP A 158 16.45 2.05 12.93
N GLU A 159 17.11 1.08 13.56
CA GLU A 159 17.01 -0.35 13.22
C GLU A 159 15.59 -0.91 13.48
N ASP A 160 14.96 -0.51 14.58
CA ASP A 160 13.62 -1.01 14.95
C ASP A 160 12.53 -0.33 14.08
N GLY A 161 12.68 0.97 13.78
CA GLY A 161 11.82 1.67 12.83
C GLY A 161 11.90 1.08 11.42
N SER A 162 13.12 0.79 10.96
CA SER A 162 13.35 0.17 9.65
C SER A 162 12.78 -1.26 9.57
N LYS A 163 12.93 -2.07 10.64
CA LYS A 163 12.33 -3.41 10.71
C LYS A 163 10.81 -3.36 10.69
N LYS A 164 10.20 -2.46 11.47
CA LYS A 164 8.74 -2.25 11.50
C LYS A 164 8.20 -1.81 10.14
N ARG A 165 8.90 -0.87 9.49
CA ARG A 165 8.56 -0.42 8.14
C ARG A 165 8.60 -1.56 7.12
N ARG A 166 9.68 -2.35 7.12
CA ARG A 166 9.80 -3.52 6.23
C ARG A 166 8.72 -4.55 6.49
N ALA A 167 8.35 -4.79 7.75
CA ALA A 167 7.24 -5.69 8.09
C ALA A 167 5.91 -5.19 7.51
N ARG A 168 5.65 -3.88 7.57
CA ARG A 168 4.47 -3.24 6.99
C ARG A 168 4.46 -3.31 5.46
N GLU A 169 5.57 -2.96 4.80
CA GLU A 169 5.73 -3.07 3.34
C GLU A 169 5.47 -4.50 2.84
N ARG A 170 6.03 -5.50 3.53
CA ARG A 170 5.78 -6.91 3.21
C ARG A 170 4.31 -7.29 3.38
N ARG A 171 3.68 -6.85 4.48
CA ARG A 171 2.27 -7.18 4.73
C ARG A 171 1.35 -6.53 3.70
N TYR A 172 1.62 -5.29 3.31
CA TYR A 172 0.89 -4.61 2.24
C TYR A 172 1.06 -5.33 0.90
N ALA A 173 2.27 -5.82 0.60
CA ALA A 173 2.51 -6.60 -0.60
C ALA A 173 1.72 -7.92 -0.62
N GLU A 174 1.55 -8.59 0.53
CA GLU A 174 0.72 -9.80 0.66
C GLU A 174 -0.76 -9.52 0.42
N ILE A 175 -1.27 -8.36 0.85
CA ILE A 175 -2.67 -7.97 0.68
C ILE A 175 -2.93 -7.52 -0.76
N LEU A 176 -2.06 -6.68 -1.32
CA LEU A 176 -2.26 -6.07 -2.63
C LEU A 176 -1.86 -6.99 -3.79
N GLY A 177 -0.93 -7.92 -3.60
CA GLY A 177 -0.45 -8.82 -4.65
C GLY A 177 -1.58 -9.56 -5.39
N PRO A 178 -2.47 -10.28 -4.67
CA PRO A 178 -3.60 -10.98 -5.28
C PRO A 178 -4.64 -10.06 -5.94
N LEU A 179 -4.76 -8.82 -5.45
CA LEU A 179 -5.70 -7.82 -6.01
C LEU A 179 -5.15 -7.16 -7.28
N ALA A 180 -3.83 -6.91 -7.31
CA ALA A 180 -3.15 -6.30 -8.44
C ALA A 180 -2.93 -7.29 -9.58
N PHE A 181 -2.56 -8.54 -9.28
CA PHE A 181 -2.24 -9.59 -10.25
C PHE A 181 -3.24 -10.73 -10.13
N ARG A 182 -4.45 -10.54 -10.68
CA ARG A 182 -5.49 -11.56 -10.58
C ARG A 182 -5.06 -12.82 -11.35
N GLY A 183 -5.06 -13.95 -10.66
CA GLY A 183 -4.65 -15.24 -11.19
C GLY A 183 -5.38 -16.39 -10.52
N ASN A 184 -5.19 -17.61 -11.04
CA ASN A 184 -5.78 -18.80 -10.45
C ASN A 184 -5.28 -18.99 -9.01
N ASP A 185 -6.21 -19.13 -8.06
CA ASP A 185 -5.90 -19.24 -6.63
C ASP A 185 -4.97 -20.42 -6.29
N LYS A 186 -4.95 -21.43 -7.15
CA LYS A 186 -4.14 -22.65 -7.00
C LYS A 186 -2.66 -22.47 -7.36
N ASP A 187 -2.30 -21.40 -8.07
CA ASP A 187 -0.92 -21.15 -8.45
C ASP A 187 -0.20 -20.28 -7.42
N LYS A 188 0.34 -20.95 -6.39
CA LYS A 188 1.12 -20.31 -5.33
C LYS A 188 2.33 -19.55 -5.88
N VAL A 189 2.97 -20.06 -6.94
CA VAL A 189 4.18 -19.45 -7.51
C VAL A 189 3.85 -18.10 -8.15
N LEU A 190 2.75 -18.02 -8.90
CA LEU A 190 2.30 -16.75 -9.49
C LEU A 190 1.90 -15.73 -8.42
N LYS A 191 1.23 -16.17 -7.34
CA LYS A 191 0.91 -15.29 -6.20
C LYS A 191 2.17 -14.73 -5.53
N ASP A 192 3.15 -15.60 -5.29
CA ASP A 192 4.42 -15.20 -4.68
C ASP A 192 5.17 -14.20 -5.57
N LYS A 193 5.16 -14.40 -6.90
CA LYS A 193 5.71 -13.43 -7.87
C LYS A 193 5.00 -12.08 -7.80
N GLY A 194 3.66 -12.08 -7.81
CA GLY A 194 2.86 -10.84 -7.72
C GLY A 194 3.13 -10.06 -6.43
N ARG A 195 3.18 -10.76 -5.28
CA ARG A 195 3.60 -10.19 -4.00
C ARG A 195 5.00 -9.57 -4.11
N THR A 196 5.97 -10.30 -4.63
CA THR A 196 7.35 -9.80 -4.75
C THR A 196 7.44 -8.56 -5.65
N VAL A 197 6.65 -8.48 -6.72
CA VAL A 197 6.56 -7.25 -7.52
C VAL A 197 6.03 -6.09 -6.67
N ILE A 198 4.94 -6.25 -5.92
CA ILE A 198 4.46 -5.17 -5.05
C ILE A 198 5.52 -4.78 -4.00
N GLU A 199 6.12 -5.76 -3.32
CA GLU A 199 7.16 -5.53 -2.30
C GLU A 199 8.32 -4.71 -2.87
N MET A 200 8.76 -5.01 -4.10
CA MET A 200 9.76 -4.20 -4.80
C MET A 200 9.33 -2.74 -4.89
N PHE A 201 8.11 -2.43 -5.33
CA PHE A 201 7.70 -1.03 -5.49
C PHE A 201 7.40 -0.32 -4.16
N LEU A 202 7.11 -1.06 -3.10
CA LEU A 202 6.88 -0.48 -1.77
C LEU A 202 8.19 -0.15 -1.04
N SER A 203 9.20 -1.02 -1.14
CA SER A 203 10.48 -0.81 -0.49
C SER A 203 11.26 0.33 -1.14
N ARG A 204 11.56 1.36 -0.36
CA ARG A 204 12.51 2.41 -0.81
C ARG A 204 13.93 1.93 -0.61
N GLU A 205 14.80 2.35 -1.52
CA GLU A 205 16.26 2.31 -1.34
C GLU A 205 16.69 3.20 -0.16
#